data_AF-A0A519RTR5-F1
#
_entry.id   AF-A0A519RTR5-F1
#
_cell.length_a   1.000
_cell.length_b   1.000
_cell.length_c   1.000
_cell.angle_alpha   90.00
_cell.angle_beta   90.00
_cell.angle_gamma   90.00
#
_symmetry.space_group_name_H-M   'P 1'
#
loop_
_entity.id
_entity.type
_entity.pdbx_description
1 polymer ?
#
loop_
_entity_poly.entity_id
_entity_poly.type
_entity_poly.pdbx_seq_one_letter_code
_entity_poly.pdbx_strand_id
1 'polypeptide(L)' 'MSVKSSHAIENIRKICDHYIPDHSEIEIIDISREKHLAIEYQIIAIPTLIRIHPKPVKIILGDLSDTQKVLSILEIES' A
#
# COMPACT_ATOMS: atom_id res chain seq x y z
N MET A 1 -13.64 -10.12 -1.67
CA MET A 1 -12.88 -8.85 -1.56
C MET A 1 -13.78 -7.80 -0.92
N SER A 2 -13.30 -7.06 0.09
CA SER A 2 -14.11 -6.03 0.77
C SER A 2 -14.14 -4.72 -0.04
N VAL A 3 -15.17 -3.89 0.14
CA VAL A 3 -15.26 -2.57 -0.53
C VAL A 3 -14.05 -1.70 -0.20
N LYS A 4 -13.61 -1.68 1.06
CA LYS A 4 -12.43 -0.90 1.48
C LYS A 4 -11.15 -1.38 0.79
N SER A 5 -10.97 -2.70 0.67
CA SER A 5 -9.82 -3.28 -0.05
C SER A 5 -9.85 -2.92 -1.54
N SER A 6 -11.02 -2.96 -2.17
CA SER A 6 -11.18 -2.54 -3.56
C SER A 6 -10.80 -1.07 -3.77
N HIS A 7 -11.26 -0.17 -2.90
CA HIS A 7 -10.88 1.24 -2.96
C HIS A 7 -9.37 1.45 -2.77
N ALA A 8 -8.73 0.73 -1.84
CA ALA A 8 -7.28 0.80 -1.64
C ALA A 8 -6.50 0.44 -2.91
N ILE A 9 -6.89 -0.66 -3.58
CA ILE A 9 -6.27 -1.11 -4.82
C ILE A 9 -6.46 -0.08 -5.93
N GLU A 10 -7.66 0.48 -6.07
CA GLU A 10 -7.94 1.50 -7.08
C GLU A 10 -7.13 2.76 -6.84
N ASN A 11 -7.07 3.25 -5.59
CA ASN A 11 -6.37 4.47 -5.24
C ASN A 11 -4.85 4.32 -5.44
N ILE A 12 -4.23 3.22 -4.99
CA ILE A 12 -2.78 3.05 -5.19
C ILE A 12 -2.41 2.93 -6.67
N ARG A 13 -3.24 2.25 -7.48
CA ARG A 13 -3.01 2.19 -8.94
C ARG A 13 -3.04 3.56 -9.58
N LYS A 14 -4.06 4.38 -9.27
CA LYS A 14 -4.14 5.77 -9.78
C LYS A 14 -2.93 6.61 -9.38
N ILE A 15 -2.45 6.44 -8.15
CA ILE A 15 -1.26 7.15 -7.66
C ILE A 15 -0.01 6.70 -8.42
N CYS A 16 0.18 5.39 -8.58
CA CYS A 16 1.33 4.85 -9.30
C CYS A 16 1.30 5.22 -10.79
N ASP A 17 0.16 5.16 -11.45
CA ASP A 17 0.01 5.54 -12.86
C ASP A 17 0.36 7.02 -13.09
N HIS A 18 0.07 7.90 -12.12
CA HIS A 18 0.30 9.34 -12.25
C HIS A 18 1.72 9.77 -11.83
N TYR A 19 2.24 9.21 -10.74
CA TYR A 19 3.47 9.69 -10.09
C TYR A 19 4.66 8.72 -10.25
N ILE A 20 4.42 7.46 -10.65
CA ILE A 20 5.45 6.40 -10.74
C ILE A 20 5.23 5.52 -12.01
N PRO A 21 5.08 6.11 -13.20
CA PRO A 21 4.67 5.36 -14.39
C PRO A 21 5.67 4.26 -14.79
N ASP A 22 6.96 4.40 -14.46
CA ASP A 22 8.03 3.52 -14.94
C ASP A 22 8.67 2.63 -13.84
N HIS A 23 8.23 2.73 -12.58
CA HIS A 23 8.99 2.19 -11.43
C HIS A 23 8.18 1.55 -10.29
N SER A 24 6.94 1.12 -10.51
CA SER A 24 6.15 0.50 -9.43
C SER A 24 5.96 -1.00 -9.61
N GLU A 25 6.58 -1.79 -8.72
CA GLU A 25 6.18 -3.17 -8.46
C GLU A 25 5.17 -3.16 -7.31
N ILE A 26 3.90 -3.37 -7.62
CA ILE A 26 2.82 -3.46 -6.63
C ILE A 26 2.36 -4.91 -6.54
N GLU A 27 2.54 -5.50 -5.37
CA GLU A 27 1.98 -6.82 -5.07
C GLU A 27 0.71 -6.68 -4.24
N ILE A 28 -0.38 -7.33 -4.67
CA ILE A 28 -1.63 -7.39 -3.92
C ILE A 28 -1.73 -8.74 -3.23
N ILE A 29 -1.64 -8.72 -1.90
CA ILE A 29 -1.62 -9.92 -1.08
C ILE A 29 -2.99 -10.10 -0.39
N ASP A 30 -3.60 -11.28 -0.58
CA ASP A 30 -4.74 -11.70 0.23
C ASP A 30 -4.23 -12.26 1.57
N ILE A 31 -4.26 -11.41 2.60
CA ILE A 31 -3.74 -11.74 3.93
C ILE A 31 -4.48 -12.92 4.59
N SER A 32 -5.70 -13.26 4.14
CA SER A 32 -6.41 -14.43 4.65
C SER A 32 -5.76 -15.75 4.23
N ARG A 33 -5.02 -15.73 3.11
CA ARG A 33 -4.20 -16.83 2.59
C ARG A 33 -2.80 -16.77 3.16
N GLU A 34 -2.18 -15.60 3.18
CA GLU A 34 -0.80 -15.38 3.64
C GLU A 34 -0.73 -14.84 5.09
N LYS A 35 -1.32 -15.57 6.04
CA LYS A 35 -1.47 -15.09 7.43
C LYS A 35 -0.14 -14.78 8.14
N HIS A 36 0.95 -15.41 7.74
CA HIS A 36 2.27 -15.21 8.35
C HIS A 36 2.77 -13.77 8.19
N LEU A 37 2.46 -13.13 7.06
CA LEU A 37 2.83 -11.73 6.78
C LEU A 37 2.15 -10.75 7.74
N ALA A 38 0.97 -11.08 8.26
CA ALA A 38 0.29 -10.25 9.24
C ALA A 38 1.08 -10.20 10.56
N ILE A 39 1.72 -11.30 10.93
CA ILE A 39 2.56 -11.39 12.13
C ILE A 39 3.90 -10.69 11.87
N GLU A 40 4.54 -10.99 10.74
CA GLU A 40 5.84 -10.43 10.37
C GLU A 40 5.83 -8.90 10.32
N TYR A 41 4.81 -8.32 9.68
CA TYR A 41 4.66 -6.87 9.54
C TYR A 41 3.73 -6.23 10.56
N GLN A 42 3.29 -6.99 11.58
CA GLN A 42 2.41 -6.52 12.65
C GLN A 42 1.13 -5.82 12.13
N ILE A 43 0.50 -6.42 11.11
CA ILE A 43 -0.70 -5.89 10.47
C ILE A 43 -1.91 -6.12 11.37
N ILE A 44 -2.39 -5.05 12.01
CA ILE A 44 -3.55 -5.09 12.92
C ILE A 44 -4.88 -4.76 12.24
N ALA A 45 -4.84 -4.22 11.02
CA ALA A 45 -6.02 -3.80 10.27
C ALA A 45 -5.83 -4.00 8.76
N ILE A 46 -6.94 -4.09 8.02
CA ILE A 46 -6.95 -4.12 6.57
C ILE A 46 -7.91 -3.05 6.03
N PRO A 47 -7.63 -2.48 4.83
CA PRO A 47 -6.43 -2.66 4.01
C PRO A 47 -5.18 -1.94 4.57
N THR A 48 -4.00 -2.44 4.22
CA THR A 48 -2.68 -1.92 4.65
C THR A 48 -1.73 -1.91 3.46
N LEU A 49 -1.05 -0.79 3.23
CA LEU A 49 0.06 -0.68 2.27
C LEU A 49 1.38 -0.71 3.04
N ILE A 50 2.31 -1.53 2.54
CA ILE A 50 3.65 -1.68 3.10
C ILE A 50 4.65 -1.34 2.02
N ARG A 51 5.49 -0.33 2.26
CA ARG A 51 6.63 0.00 1.42
C ARG A 51 7.88 -0.64 2.01
N ILE A 52 8.37 -1.70 1.37
CA ILE A 52 9.50 -2.51 1.86
C ILE A 52 10.85 -1.82 1.56
N HIS A 53 10.95 -1.14 0.42
CA HIS A 53 12.16 -0.45 -0.04
C HIS A 53 11.90 0.97 -0.55
N PRO A 54 12.89 1.88 -0.44
CA PRO A 54 14.11 1.73 0.37
C PRO A 54 13.81 1.55 1.86
N LYS A 55 14.78 1.09 2.64
CA LYS A 55 14.63 1.00 4.11
C LYS A 55 14.63 2.42 4.72
N PRO A 56 13.96 2.65 5.85
CA PRO A 56 13.19 1.69 6.64
C PRO A 56 11.84 1.32 6.00
N VAL A 57 11.28 0.18 6.41
CA VAL A 57 9.92 -0.23 6.00
C VAL A 57 8.93 0.81 6.53
N LYS A 58 8.00 1.25 5.67
CA LYS A 58 6.91 2.15 6.06
C LYS A 58 5.56 1.48 5.83
N ILE A 59 4.61 1.78 6.70
CA ILE A 59 3.27 1.16 6.70
C ILE A 59 2.21 2.25 6.79
N ILE A 60 1.15 2.13 6.00
CA ILE A 60 -0.04 2.97 6.09
C ILE A 60 -1.30 2.11 6.10
N LEU A 61 -2.21 2.43 7.01
CA LEU A 61 -3.51 1.77 7.16
C LEU A 61 -4.59 2.58 6.44
N GLY A 62 -5.55 1.88 5.86
CA GLY A 62 -6.74 2.49 5.25
C GLY A 62 -6.76 2.39 3.73
N ASP A 63 -7.77 3.00 3.12
CA ASP A 63 -8.10 2.86 1.70
C ASP A 63 -7.25 3.72 0.75
N LEU A 64 -6.17 4.33 1.25
CA LEU A 64 -5.18 5.08 0.46
C LEU A 64 -5.77 6.27 -0.32
N SER A 65 -6.92 6.80 0.11
CA SER A 65 -7.59 7.95 -0.52
C SER A 65 -6.86 9.29 -0.34
N ASP A 66 -5.99 9.40 0.66
CA ASP A 66 -5.16 10.59 0.91
C ASP A 66 -3.86 10.51 0.13
N THR A 67 -3.88 10.97 -1.12
CA THR A 67 -2.74 10.91 -2.04
C THR A 67 -1.46 11.48 -1.46
N GLN A 68 -1.54 12.63 -0.77
CA GLN A 68 -0.36 13.30 -0.24
C GLN A 68 0.32 12.48 0.86
N LYS A 69 -0.46 11.84 1.74
CA LYS A 69 0.10 10.91 2.73
C LYS A 69 0.73 9.68 2.08
N VAL A 70 0.12 9.14 1.04
CA VAL A 70 0.66 7.99 0.31
C VAL A 70 2.00 8.36 -0.33
N LEU A 71 2.08 9.48 -1.06
CA LEU A 71 3.32 9.95 -1.68
C LEU A 71 4.43 10.21 -0.67
N SER A 72 4.11 10.82 0.47
CA SER A 72 5.07 11.05 1.56
C SER A 72 5.67 9.74 2.09
N ILE A 73 4.86 8.69 2.20
CA ILE A 73 5.33 7.37 2.64
C ILE A 73 6.13 6.67 1.56
N LEU A 74 5.75 6.84 0.29
CA LEU A 74 6.51 6.32 -0.84
C LEU A 74 7.81 7.10 -1.10
N GLU A 75 8.04 8.23 -0.43
CA GLU A 75 9.19 9.12 -0.59
C GLU A 75 9.31 9.67 -2.02
N ILE A 76 8.16 10.02 -2.60
CA ILE A 76 8.07 10.62 -3.93
C ILE A 76 7.77 12.09 -3.76
N GLU A 77 8.59 12.93 -4.40
CA GLU A 77 8.33 14.35 -4.51
C GLU A 77 7.24 14.59 -5.55
N SER A 78 6.21 15.36 -5.17
CA SER A 78 5.09 15.75 -6.04
C SER A 78 5.41 16.97 -6.87
#